data_AF-A0A6L9IIU4-F1
#
_entry.id   AF-A0A6L9IIU4-F1
#
_cell.length_a   1.000
_cell.length_b   1.000
_cell.length_c   1.000
_cell.angle_alpha   90.00
_cell.angle_beta   90.00
_cell.angle_gamma   90.00
#
_symmetry.space_group_name_H-M   'P 1'
#
loop_
_entity.id
_entity.type
_entity.pdbx_description
1 polymer ?
#
loop_
_entity_poly.entity_id
_entity_poly.type
_entity_poly.pdbx_seq_one_letter_code
_entity_poly.pdbx_strand_id
1 'polypeptide(L)'
;EAHIESNRQRIFEIVADYPNVLAMGGHWHTLDRLLPGEDFGIIGELPFPVINAGAVCGSWWSGVEDEFGVPRSFMRCGAPRGYLIFEFDGTSYSDVWKASGRAVEDNMHITFDTARRELGLYEEYGALSVDQLDGTYVVANVYSGSRDTVVTMSIDGGDPIPMERNLNQNDPLADRSITNEGLLTNESSHIYTADLPTDLEPGVHTIVIDVVDLYGQTFTGTKVFDVWAVN
;
A
#
# COMPACT_ATOMS: atom_id res chain seq x y z
N GLU A 1 -1.97 -26.22 -6.42
CA GLU A 1 -0.58 -26.70 -6.35
C GLU A 1 0.16 -25.78 -5.41
N ALA A 2 0.69 -26.29 -4.29
CA ALA A 2 1.55 -25.47 -3.44
C ALA A 2 2.88 -25.33 -4.15
N HIS A 3 3.24 -24.11 -4.58
CA HIS A 3 4.56 -23.84 -5.14
C HIS A 3 5.60 -24.27 -4.10
N ILE A 4 6.34 -25.31 -4.47
CA ILE A 4 7.13 -26.13 -3.56
C ILE A 4 8.28 -25.30 -2.95
N GLU A 5 8.23 -25.08 -1.64
CA GLU A 5 9.28 -24.50 -0.78
C GLU A 5 10.52 -25.39 -0.62
N SER A 6 10.65 -26.50 -1.34
CA SER A 6 11.58 -27.58 -0.97
C SER A 6 13.07 -27.19 -0.97
N ASN A 7 13.44 -26.07 -1.61
CA ASN A 7 14.82 -25.62 -1.73
C ASN A 7 15.07 -24.19 -1.22
N ARG A 8 14.13 -23.52 -0.53
CA ARG A 8 14.36 -22.15 0.01
C ARG A 8 15.57 -22.13 0.95
N GLN A 9 15.62 -23.08 1.88
CA GLN A 9 16.73 -23.19 2.83
C GLN A 9 18.08 -23.35 2.11
N ARG A 10 18.10 -24.03 0.97
CA ARG A 10 19.32 -24.21 0.19
C ARG A 10 19.82 -22.90 -0.40
N ILE A 11 18.93 -22.00 -0.83
CA ILE A 11 19.32 -20.66 -1.29
C ILE A 11 19.91 -19.87 -0.13
N PHE A 12 19.28 -19.92 1.05
CA PHE A 12 19.77 -19.24 2.25
C PHE A 12 21.18 -19.70 2.64
N GLU A 13 21.45 -21.01 2.59
CA GLU A 13 22.79 -21.57 2.82
C GLU A 13 23.83 -21.08 1.81
N ILE A 14 23.48 -21.02 0.52
CA ILE A 14 24.41 -20.61 -0.55
C ILE A 14 24.84 -19.15 -0.38
N VAL A 15 23.92 -18.29 0.08
CA VAL A 15 24.17 -16.85 0.19
C VAL A 15 24.56 -16.42 1.60
N ALA A 16 24.66 -17.35 2.56
CA ALA A 16 24.87 -17.06 3.98
C ALA A 16 26.17 -16.27 4.27
N ASP A 17 27.22 -16.50 3.47
CA ASP A 17 28.52 -15.85 3.67
C ASP A 17 28.60 -14.45 3.01
N TYR A 18 27.56 -14.02 2.29
CA TYR A 18 27.54 -12.71 1.62
C TYR A 18 26.92 -11.66 2.54
N PRO A 19 27.62 -10.55 2.85
CA PRO A 19 27.15 -9.56 3.82
C PRO A 19 26.03 -8.67 3.29
N ASN A 20 25.89 -8.53 1.96
CA ASN A 20 24.92 -7.66 1.31
C ASN A 20 24.09 -8.49 0.32
N VAL A 21 23.03 -9.11 0.82
CA VAL A 21 22.10 -9.90 0.01
C VAL A 21 20.77 -9.16 -0.07
N LEU A 22 20.29 -8.95 -1.29
CA LEU A 22 18.91 -8.57 -1.57
C LEU A 22 18.33 -9.64 -2.49
N ALA A 23 17.21 -10.23 -2.11
CA ALA A 23 16.46 -11.13 -2.98
C ALA A 23 15.30 -10.39 -3.64
N MET A 24 15.20 -10.52 -4.96
CA MET A 24 14.09 -9.93 -5.72
C MET A 24 13.29 -11.04 -6.39
N GLY A 25 11.97 -10.96 -6.25
CA GLY A 25 11.01 -11.89 -6.81
C GLY A 25 9.93 -11.19 -7.63
N GLY A 26 9.02 -12.00 -8.16
CA GLY A 26 7.84 -11.55 -8.90
C GLY A 26 6.75 -12.61 -8.79
N HIS A 27 6.03 -12.86 -9.88
CA HIS A 27 5.03 -13.93 -10.04
C HIS A 27 3.72 -13.77 -9.24
N TRP A 28 3.76 -13.20 -8.02
CA TRP A 28 2.56 -13.09 -7.17
C TRP A 28 1.64 -11.92 -7.49
N HIS A 29 2.09 -11.01 -8.35
CA HIS A 29 1.36 -9.80 -8.73
C HIS A 29 1.00 -8.98 -7.48
N THR A 30 1.95 -8.89 -6.56
CA THR A 30 1.95 -8.05 -5.36
C THR A 30 3.29 -7.30 -5.31
N LEU A 31 3.27 -6.09 -4.76
CA LEU A 31 4.45 -5.31 -4.45
C LEU A 31 4.69 -5.47 -2.95
N ASP A 32 5.82 -6.05 -2.58
CA ASP A 32 6.13 -6.30 -1.18
C ASP A 32 7.58 -5.94 -0.88
N ARG A 33 7.80 -5.29 0.26
CA ARG A 33 9.13 -5.04 0.82
C ARG A 33 9.18 -5.61 2.22
N LEU A 34 9.94 -6.70 2.37
CA LEU A 34 10.09 -7.40 3.64
C LEU A 34 11.54 -7.33 4.09
N LEU A 35 11.75 -6.92 5.34
CA LEU A 35 13.04 -6.82 5.98
C LEU A 35 13.38 -8.11 6.75
N PRO A 36 14.65 -8.33 7.13
CA PRO A 36 15.06 -9.52 7.87
C PRO A 36 14.27 -9.69 9.16
N GLY A 37 13.80 -10.92 9.43
CA GLY A 37 12.97 -11.27 10.58
C GLY A 37 11.48 -11.02 10.40
N GLU A 38 11.03 -10.43 9.28
CA GLU A 38 9.59 -10.32 9.00
C GLU A 38 9.01 -11.66 8.53
N ASP A 39 7.75 -11.89 8.89
CA ASP A 39 6.91 -13.00 8.44
C ASP A 39 5.61 -12.44 7.87
N PHE A 40 5.41 -12.60 6.56
CA PHE A 40 4.24 -12.11 5.84
C PHE A 40 3.91 -13.02 4.66
N GLY A 41 2.62 -13.31 4.48
CA GLY A 41 2.14 -14.22 3.45
C GLY A 41 2.64 -15.65 3.64
N ILE A 42 3.21 -16.23 2.59
CA ILE A 42 3.71 -17.62 2.60
C ILE A 42 5.24 -17.71 2.76
N ILE A 43 5.91 -16.59 3.01
CA ILE A 43 7.37 -16.49 2.87
C ILE A 43 8.09 -16.96 4.14
N GLY A 44 7.47 -16.88 5.32
CA GLY A 44 8.11 -17.20 6.60
C GLY A 44 9.22 -16.21 6.96
N GLU A 45 9.90 -16.46 8.08
CA GLU A 45 10.98 -15.59 8.58
C GLU A 45 12.16 -15.49 7.60
N LEU A 46 12.59 -14.26 7.30
CA LEU A 46 13.60 -13.95 6.29
C LEU A 46 14.99 -13.65 6.88
N PRO A 47 16.09 -14.22 6.34
CA PRO A 47 17.45 -13.92 6.79
C PRO A 47 18.05 -12.64 6.17
N PHE A 48 17.48 -12.13 5.08
CA PHE A 48 17.91 -10.94 4.35
C PHE A 48 16.70 -10.22 3.73
N PRO A 49 16.82 -8.94 3.30
CA PRO A 49 15.74 -8.24 2.63
C PRO A 49 15.22 -8.96 1.38
N VAL A 50 13.90 -8.96 1.22
CA VAL A 50 13.20 -9.47 0.04
C VAL A 50 12.30 -8.39 -0.53
N ILE A 51 12.37 -8.19 -1.85
CA ILE A 51 11.44 -7.35 -2.59
C ILE A 51 10.69 -8.21 -3.60
N ASN A 52 9.37 -8.24 -3.50
CA ASN A 52 8.53 -8.70 -4.59
C ASN A 52 8.26 -7.51 -5.51
N ALA A 53 8.84 -7.52 -6.71
CA ALA A 53 8.95 -6.36 -7.58
C ALA A 53 7.64 -5.95 -8.26
N GLY A 54 6.51 -6.53 -7.85
CA GLY A 54 5.22 -6.27 -8.47
C GLY A 54 5.07 -6.90 -9.85
N ALA A 55 4.12 -6.37 -10.61
CA ALA A 55 3.82 -6.79 -11.97
C ALA A 55 3.46 -5.57 -12.82
N VAL A 56 4.14 -5.41 -13.95
CA VAL A 56 3.85 -4.34 -14.92
C VAL A 56 2.42 -4.46 -15.47
N CYS A 57 1.88 -5.67 -15.52
CA CYS A 57 0.51 -5.94 -15.93
C CYS A 57 -0.51 -5.82 -14.78
N GLY A 58 -0.10 -5.54 -13.55
CA GLY A 58 -1.02 -5.51 -12.41
C GLY A 58 -1.61 -6.88 -12.16
N SER A 59 -2.90 -6.97 -11.85
CA SER A 59 -3.60 -8.26 -11.83
C SER A 59 -3.96 -8.73 -13.25
N TRP A 60 -2.96 -9.13 -14.05
CA TRP A 60 -3.13 -9.73 -15.40
C TRP A 60 -3.91 -8.85 -16.39
N TRP A 61 -3.68 -7.54 -16.40
CA TRP A 61 -4.40 -6.58 -17.25
C TRP A 61 -5.92 -6.57 -17.01
N SER A 62 -6.36 -6.98 -15.82
CA SER A 62 -7.78 -6.93 -15.43
C SER A 62 -8.20 -5.55 -14.93
N GLY A 63 -9.50 -5.41 -14.69
CA GLY A 63 -10.12 -4.18 -14.17
C GLY A 63 -10.63 -3.27 -15.28
N VAL A 64 -11.20 -2.15 -14.86
CA VAL A 64 -11.73 -1.13 -15.78
C VAL A 64 -10.57 -0.40 -16.46
N GLU A 65 -10.69 -0.18 -17.76
CA GLU A 65 -9.76 0.62 -18.56
C GLU A 65 -9.85 2.11 -18.18
N ASP A 66 -8.70 2.78 -18.19
CA ASP A 66 -8.61 4.23 -18.14
C ASP A 66 -9.00 4.87 -19.48
N GLU A 67 -8.93 6.19 -19.58
CA GLU A 67 -9.28 6.97 -20.77
C GLU A 67 -8.42 6.63 -22.00
N PHE A 68 -7.30 5.93 -21.82
CA PHE A 68 -6.40 5.49 -22.89
C PHE A 68 -6.64 4.02 -23.29
N GLY A 69 -7.66 3.36 -22.72
CA GLY A 69 -7.92 1.94 -22.96
C GLY A 69 -6.94 1.03 -22.21
N VAL A 70 -6.24 1.54 -21.18
CA VAL A 70 -5.30 0.74 -20.40
C VAL A 70 -5.96 0.34 -19.07
N PRO A 71 -6.07 -0.95 -18.75
CA PRO A 71 -6.66 -1.40 -17.49
C PRO A 71 -5.97 -0.75 -16.27
N ARG A 72 -6.76 -0.22 -15.32
CA ARG A 72 -6.21 0.30 -14.05
C ARG A 72 -5.40 -0.78 -13.34
N SER A 73 -5.92 -2.01 -13.34
CA SER A 73 -5.26 -3.24 -12.93
C SER A 73 -4.39 -3.09 -11.68
N PHE A 74 -5.02 -2.78 -10.55
CA PHE A 74 -4.30 -2.84 -9.27
C PHE A 74 -3.71 -4.25 -9.08
N MET A 75 -2.49 -4.30 -8.55
CA MET A 75 -1.92 -5.53 -8.03
C MET A 75 -2.75 -6.01 -6.84
N ARG A 76 -2.59 -7.29 -6.43
CA ARG A 76 -3.46 -7.89 -5.42
C ARG A 76 -3.35 -7.19 -4.05
N CYS A 77 -2.17 -6.64 -3.75
CA CYS A 77 -1.87 -5.78 -2.59
C CYS A 77 -2.42 -4.34 -2.67
N GLY A 78 -3.11 -3.98 -3.76
CA GLY A 78 -3.70 -2.67 -4.01
C GLY A 78 -2.79 -1.61 -4.65
N ALA A 79 -1.48 -1.85 -4.77
CA ALA A 79 -0.61 -0.94 -5.50
C ALA A 79 -0.90 -0.94 -7.02
N PRO A 80 -0.81 0.19 -7.72
CA PRO A 80 -1.04 0.29 -9.16
C PRO A 80 0.09 -0.39 -9.94
N ARG A 81 -0.16 -0.71 -11.21
CA ARG A 81 0.88 -1.16 -12.15
C ARG A 81 2.08 -0.22 -12.14
N GLY A 82 3.29 -0.75 -12.23
CA GLY A 82 4.51 0.05 -12.16
C GLY A 82 5.77 -0.78 -12.23
N TYR A 83 6.88 -0.15 -11.85
CA TYR A 83 8.20 -0.76 -11.78
C TYR A 83 9.04 -0.06 -10.71
N LEU A 84 10.03 -0.76 -10.19
CA LEU A 84 11.05 -0.20 -9.30
C LEU A 84 12.15 0.47 -10.11
N ILE A 85 12.61 1.63 -9.66
CA ILE A 85 13.85 2.27 -10.13
C ILE A 85 14.86 2.13 -9.00
N PHE A 86 15.95 1.40 -9.27
CA PHE A 86 17.05 1.24 -8.32
C PHE A 86 18.20 2.19 -8.66
N GLU A 87 18.81 2.74 -7.62
CA GLU A 87 20.11 3.39 -7.66
C GLU A 87 21.09 2.59 -6.81
N PHE A 88 22.27 2.30 -7.36
CA PHE A 88 23.31 1.54 -6.67
C PHE A 88 24.57 2.40 -6.52
N ASP A 89 25.11 2.43 -5.30
CA ASP A 89 26.45 2.94 -5.00
C ASP A 89 27.27 1.82 -4.34
N GLY A 90 28.07 1.13 -5.16
CA GLY A 90 28.82 -0.05 -4.74
C GLY A 90 27.89 -1.17 -4.27
N THR A 91 27.88 -1.44 -2.96
CA THR A 91 27.02 -2.46 -2.34
C THR A 91 25.78 -1.90 -1.65
N SER A 92 25.63 -0.58 -1.63
CA SER A 92 24.46 0.11 -1.11
C SER A 92 23.49 0.39 -2.25
N TYR A 93 22.19 0.44 -1.92
CA TYR A 93 21.15 0.76 -2.88
C TYR A 93 20.01 1.52 -2.22
N SER A 94 19.34 2.32 -3.02
CA SER A 94 18.00 2.84 -2.77
C SER A 94 17.11 2.49 -3.95
N ASP A 95 15.80 2.53 -3.72
CA ASP A 95 14.86 2.38 -4.81
C ASP A 95 13.58 3.16 -4.56
N VAL A 96 12.80 3.33 -5.62
CA VAL A 96 11.50 3.97 -5.58
C VAL A 96 10.54 3.25 -6.51
N TRP A 97 9.30 3.07 -6.06
CA TRP A 97 8.23 2.58 -6.92
C TRP A 97 7.72 3.69 -7.83
N LYS A 98 7.74 3.44 -9.14
CA LYS A 98 7.14 4.34 -10.13
C LYS A 98 5.89 3.70 -10.72
N ALA A 99 4.73 4.20 -10.31
CA ALA A 99 3.46 3.83 -10.91
C ALA A 99 3.43 4.24 -12.39
N SER A 100 2.92 3.35 -13.25
CA SER A 100 2.86 3.54 -14.68
C SER A 100 1.98 4.74 -15.03
N GLY A 101 2.50 5.66 -15.84
CA GLY A 101 1.76 6.87 -16.23
C GLY A 101 1.66 7.94 -15.15
N ARG A 102 2.30 7.75 -13.99
CA ARG A 102 2.26 8.71 -12.87
C ARG A 102 3.65 9.29 -12.55
N ALA A 103 3.62 10.42 -11.84
CA ALA A 103 4.81 11.04 -11.28
C ALA A 103 5.47 10.08 -10.27
N VAL A 104 6.78 10.23 -10.00
CA VAL A 104 7.45 9.33 -9.03
C VAL A 104 7.03 9.66 -7.59
N GLU A 105 6.60 10.90 -7.38
CA GLU A 105 6.08 11.46 -6.14
C GLU A 105 4.69 10.93 -5.80
N ASP A 106 3.95 10.40 -6.78
CA ASP A 106 2.67 9.70 -6.58
C ASP A 106 2.92 8.28 -6.06
N ASN A 107 3.38 8.22 -4.81
CA ASN A 107 3.82 7.01 -4.14
C ASN A 107 2.75 6.39 -3.22
N MET A 108 1.56 6.98 -3.15
CA MET A 108 0.50 6.43 -2.30
C MET A 108 -0.88 6.82 -2.78
N HIS A 109 -1.90 6.09 -2.31
CA HIS A 109 -3.27 6.61 -2.31
C HIS A 109 -3.88 6.58 -0.92
N ILE A 110 -4.88 7.44 -0.73
CA ILE A 110 -5.55 7.65 0.56
C ILE A 110 -7.03 7.30 0.42
N THR A 111 -7.50 6.42 1.29
CA THR A 111 -8.88 5.95 1.36
C THR A 111 -9.40 5.96 2.80
N PHE A 112 -10.69 5.68 2.94
CA PHE A 112 -11.32 5.40 4.22
C PHE A 112 -11.70 3.92 4.27
N ASP A 113 -11.55 3.30 5.44
CA ASP A 113 -12.17 2.03 5.77
C ASP A 113 -13.15 2.26 6.91
N THR A 114 -14.41 1.96 6.66
CA THR A 114 -15.54 2.35 7.52
C THR A 114 -16.20 1.08 8.02
N ALA A 115 -16.69 1.06 9.26
CA ALA A 115 -17.46 -0.08 9.78
C ALA A 115 -18.68 -0.46 8.90
N ARG A 116 -19.17 0.47 8.06
CA ARG A 116 -20.28 0.24 7.12
C ARG A 116 -19.88 -0.43 5.80
N ARG A 117 -18.59 -0.71 5.60
CA ARG A 117 -18.08 -1.42 4.42
C ARG A 117 -18.79 -2.76 4.19
N GLU A 118 -19.09 -3.50 5.26
CA GLU A 118 -19.80 -4.78 5.18
C GLU A 118 -21.24 -4.67 4.65
N LEU A 119 -21.81 -3.46 4.66
CA LEU A 119 -23.14 -3.18 4.12
C LEU A 119 -23.12 -2.85 2.61
N GLY A 120 -21.93 -2.88 1.97
CA GLY A 120 -21.76 -2.51 0.56
C GLY A 120 -21.98 -1.02 0.28
N LEU A 121 -22.13 -0.21 1.33
CA LEU A 121 -22.21 1.24 1.27
C LEU A 121 -20.78 1.78 1.32
N TYR A 122 -20.16 1.83 0.15
CA TYR A 122 -18.88 2.52 0.02
C TYR A 122 -19.14 4.01 0.08
N GLU A 123 -18.53 4.67 1.05
CA GLU A 123 -18.68 6.11 1.20
C GLU A 123 -18.09 6.81 -0.02
N GLU A 124 -19.03 7.28 -0.82
CA GLU A 124 -18.87 7.77 -2.17
C GLU A 124 -17.97 9.02 -2.14
N TYR A 125 -16.79 8.92 -2.75
CA TYR A 125 -16.03 10.09 -3.21
C TYR A 125 -15.49 11.04 -2.12
N GLY A 126 -15.32 10.56 -0.90
CA GLY A 126 -14.82 11.41 0.19
C GLY A 126 -15.92 12.29 0.77
N ALA A 127 -17.08 11.71 1.04
CA ALA A 127 -18.10 12.31 1.88
C ALA A 127 -18.46 11.33 3.01
N LEU A 128 -18.49 11.79 4.25
CA LEU A 128 -18.81 11.02 5.46
C LEU A 128 -19.86 11.80 6.26
N SER A 129 -20.86 11.16 6.89
CA SER A 129 -21.66 11.86 7.89
C SER A 129 -20.99 11.87 9.26
N VAL A 130 -21.37 12.82 10.12
CA VAL A 130 -20.80 12.97 11.47
C VAL A 130 -20.89 11.68 12.33
N ASP A 131 -21.93 10.87 12.15
CA ASP A 131 -22.09 9.58 12.85
C ASP A 131 -21.23 8.45 12.26
N GLN A 132 -20.56 8.68 11.13
CA GLN A 132 -19.65 7.73 10.49
C GLN A 132 -18.19 7.98 10.85
N LEU A 133 -17.87 9.12 11.47
CA LEU A 133 -16.51 9.41 11.91
C LEU A 133 -16.01 8.36 12.91
N ASP A 134 -16.87 7.98 13.86
CA ASP A 134 -16.58 6.91 14.80
C ASP A 134 -16.50 5.55 14.08
N GLY A 135 -15.39 4.84 14.26
CA GLY A 135 -15.11 3.58 13.57
C GLY A 135 -14.72 3.72 12.10
N THR A 136 -14.32 4.92 11.65
CA THR A 136 -13.67 5.12 10.36
C THR A 136 -12.17 5.27 10.52
N TYR A 137 -11.43 4.50 9.73
CA TYR A 137 -9.98 4.58 9.61
C TYR A 137 -9.59 5.31 8.34
N VAL A 138 -8.60 6.19 8.43
CA VAL A 138 -7.84 6.66 7.27
C VAL A 138 -6.83 5.60 6.91
N VAL A 139 -6.83 5.20 5.64
CA VAL A 139 -5.97 4.14 5.10
C VAL A 139 -5.07 4.74 4.03
N ALA A 140 -3.76 4.67 4.24
CA ALA A 140 -2.74 4.99 3.26
C ALA A 140 -2.12 3.70 2.74
N ASN A 141 -2.20 3.48 1.43
CA ASN A 141 -1.42 2.44 0.76
C ASN A 141 -0.16 3.10 0.20
N VAL A 142 0.96 2.96 0.91
CA VAL A 142 2.25 3.59 0.58
C VAL A 142 3.07 2.59 -0.24
N TYR A 143 3.15 2.80 -1.55
CA TYR A 143 3.68 1.80 -2.47
C TYR A 143 5.15 1.46 -2.15
N SER A 144 5.44 0.17 -1.95
CA SER A 144 6.76 -0.34 -1.49
C SER A 144 7.17 0.06 -0.07
N GLY A 145 6.22 0.49 0.77
CA GLY A 145 6.46 0.72 2.20
C GLY A 145 6.93 -0.54 2.95
N SER A 146 7.60 -0.35 4.08
CA SER A 146 8.16 -1.42 4.94
C SER A 146 7.86 -1.17 6.43
N ARG A 147 8.27 -2.11 7.30
CA ARG A 147 8.22 -1.88 8.75
C ARG A 147 9.02 -0.65 9.23
N ASP A 148 10.02 -0.20 8.46
CA ASP A 148 10.86 0.95 8.81
C ASP A 148 10.38 2.26 8.14
N THR A 149 9.28 2.21 7.39
CA THR A 149 8.62 3.40 6.84
C THR A 149 7.83 4.11 7.94
N VAL A 150 8.09 5.40 8.13
CA VAL A 150 7.37 6.26 9.07
C VAL A 150 6.27 7.01 8.31
N VAL A 151 5.04 6.92 8.81
CA VAL A 151 3.86 7.56 8.19
C VAL A 151 3.13 8.38 9.24
N THR A 152 2.84 9.64 8.92
CA THR A 152 2.08 10.55 9.77
C THR A 152 0.97 11.21 8.97
N MET A 153 -0.19 11.40 9.60
CA MET A 153 -1.34 12.08 9.06
C MET A 153 -1.57 13.40 9.80
N SER A 154 -1.95 14.46 9.10
CA SER A 154 -2.52 15.67 9.70
C SER A 154 -3.85 16.01 9.03
N ILE A 155 -4.76 16.62 9.79
CA ILE A 155 -6.06 17.06 9.30
C ILE A 155 -6.15 18.57 9.49
N ASP A 156 -6.49 19.29 8.43
CA ASP A 156 -6.63 20.75 8.39
C ASP A 156 -5.43 21.53 8.94
N GLY A 157 -4.22 20.97 8.76
CA GLY A 157 -2.98 21.55 9.28
C GLY A 157 -2.80 21.44 10.80
N GLY A 158 -3.58 20.58 11.45
CA GLY A 158 -3.43 20.22 12.87
C GLY A 158 -2.18 19.39 13.16
N ASP A 159 -2.07 18.93 14.41
CA ASP A 159 -0.92 18.16 14.87
C ASP A 159 -0.79 16.81 14.13
N PRO A 160 0.44 16.34 13.84
CA PRO A 160 0.66 15.04 13.22
C PRO A 160 0.21 13.87 14.11
N ILE A 161 -0.53 12.95 13.51
CA ILE A 161 -1.03 11.70 14.07
C ILE A 161 -0.24 10.55 13.43
N PRO A 162 0.53 9.75 14.19
CA PRO A 162 1.20 8.57 13.66
C PRO A 162 0.21 7.57 13.06
N MET A 163 0.58 6.97 11.93
CA MET A 163 -0.17 5.87 11.32
C MET A 163 0.55 4.55 11.55
N GLU A 164 -0.22 3.51 11.91
CA GLU A 164 0.30 2.18 12.23
C GLU A 164 0.24 1.27 11.00
N ARG A 165 1.29 0.48 10.78
CA ARG A 165 1.33 -0.49 9.67
C ARG A 165 0.37 -1.66 9.93
N ASN A 166 -0.55 -1.92 9.01
CA ASN A 166 -1.54 -2.98 9.12
C ASN A 166 -1.30 -4.09 8.08
N LEU A 167 -0.84 -5.26 8.54
CA LEU A 167 -0.55 -6.43 7.70
C LEU A 167 -1.77 -7.34 7.46
N ASN A 168 -2.92 -7.05 8.07
CA ASN A 168 -4.11 -7.91 8.02
C ASN A 168 -5.27 -7.25 7.25
N GLN A 169 -4.96 -6.28 6.39
CA GLN A 169 -5.94 -5.49 5.66
C GLN A 169 -5.68 -5.58 4.15
N ASN A 170 -6.75 -5.83 3.40
CA ASN A 170 -6.77 -5.62 1.97
C ASN A 170 -6.97 -4.13 1.65
N ASP A 171 -6.48 -3.69 0.50
CA ASP A 171 -6.66 -2.32 0.08
C ASP A 171 -8.14 -1.98 -0.24
N PRO A 172 -8.76 -0.99 0.44
CA PRO A 172 -10.17 -0.66 0.21
C PRO A 172 -10.46 -0.14 -1.20
N LEU A 173 -9.52 0.53 -1.88
CA LEU A 173 -9.71 0.99 -3.27
C LEU A 173 -9.69 -0.18 -4.25
N ALA A 174 -8.76 -1.11 -4.08
CA ALA A 174 -8.64 -2.29 -4.92
C ALA A 174 -9.84 -3.22 -4.74
N ASP A 175 -10.27 -3.46 -3.49
CA ASP A 175 -11.44 -4.30 -3.18
C ASP A 175 -12.72 -3.78 -3.85
N ARG A 176 -12.92 -2.46 -3.83
CA ARG A 176 -14.04 -1.81 -4.54
C ARG A 176 -13.94 -1.93 -6.05
N SER A 177 -12.73 -2.06 -6.58
CA SER A 177 -12.49 -2.11 -8.02
C SER A 177 -12.70 -3.50 -8.61
N ILE A 178 -13.03 -4.51 -7.79
CA ILE A 178 -13.35 -5.88 -8.23
C ILE A 178 -14.70 -5.88 -8.95
N THR A 179 -14.69 -5.48 -10.22
CA THR A 179 -15.89 -5.44 -11.06
C THR A 179 -15.88 -6.49 -12.17
N ASN A 180 -14.72 -7.06 -12.51
CA ASN A 180 -14.52 -7.96 -13.64
C ASN A 180 -13.73 -9.22 -13.24
N GLU A 181 -13.92 -10.32 -13.98
CA GLU A 181 -13.15 -11.57 -13.80
C GLU A 181 -11.64 -11.30 -13.88
N GLY A 182 -10.89 -11.66 -12.84
CA GLY A 182 -9.42 -11.63 -12.82
C GLY A 182 -8.77 -10.60 -11.90
N LEU A 183 -9.49 -9.55 -11.45
CA LEU A 183 -8.97 -8.71 -10.37
C LEU A 183 -9.17 -9.44 -9.04
N LEU A 184 -8.06 -9.75 -8.38
CA LEU A 184 -8.04 -10.36 -7.06
C LEU A 184 -7.35 -9.42 -6.11
N THR A 185 -7.75 -9.46 -4.84
CA THR A 185 -7.11 -8.70 -3.77
C THR A 185 -6.71 -9.62 -2.63
N ASN A 186 -5.73 -9.19 -1.85
CA ASN A 186 -5.28 -9.84 -0.63
C ASN A 186 -4.65 -8.81 0.31
N GLU A 187 -4.21 -9.29 1.46
CA GLU A 187 -3.55 -8.47 2.46
C GLU A 187 -2.30 -7.82 1.87
N SER A 188 -2.01 -6.61 2.34
CA SER A 188 -0.95 -5.78 1.80
C SER A 188 0.14 -5.56 2.85
N SER A 189 1.41 -5.66 2.42
CA SER A 189 2.55 -5.42 3.30
C SER A 189 2.84 -3.92 3.52
N HIS A 190 2.07 -3.03 2.91
CA HIS A 190 2.37 -1.60 2.88
C HIS A 190 1.12 -0.71 3.05
N ILE A 191 0.17 -1.18 3.86
CA ILE A 191 -0.95 -0.39 4.35
C ILE A 191 -0.63 0.19 5.72
N TYR A 192 -0.95 1.46 5.90
CA TYR A 192 -0.84 2.19 7.17
C TYR A 192 -2.18 2.84 7.50
N THR A 193 -2.55 2.81 8.77
CA THR A 193 -3.88 3.24 9.24
C THR A 193 -3.81 4.13 10.47
N ALA A 194 -4.72 5.09 10.55
CA ALA A 194 -5.02 5.84 11.77
C ALA A 194 -6.53 6.06 11.89
N ASP A 195 -7.04 6.18 13.11
CA ASP A 195 -8.43 6.57 13.35
C ASP A 195 -8.70 7.97 12.77
N LEU A 196 -9.85 8.16 12.14
CA LEU A 196 -10.35 9.48 11.79
C LEU A 196 -10.88 10.17 13.06
N PRO A 197 -10.50 11.43 13.35
CA PRO A 197 -11.04 12.17 14.48
C PRO A 197 -12.57 12.27 14.44
N THR A 198 -13.20 12.11 15.60
CA THR A 198 -14.66 12.06 15.74
C THR A 198 -15.30 13.41 16.03
N ASP A 199 -14.49 14.45 16.19
CA ASP A 199 -14.86 15.83 16.50
C ASP A 199 -14.81 16.76 15.27
N LEU A 200 -14.76 16.19 14.06
CA LEU A 200 -14.84 16.96 12.83
C LEU A 200 -16.25 17.55 12.65
N GLU A 201 -16.31 18.87 12.55
CA GLU A 201 -17.53 19.60 12.26
C GLU A 201 -17.98 19.40 10.81
N PRO A 202 -19.27 19.57 10.48
CA PRO A 202 -19.70 19.52 9.09
C PRO A 202 -18.97 20.56 8.20
N GLY A 203 -18.40 20.10 7.09
CA GLY A 203 -17.67 20.91 6.13
C GLY A 203 -16.60 20.14 5.35
N VAL A 204 -15.83 20.86 4.55
CA VAL A 204 -14.73 20.30 3.76
C VAL A 204 -13.44 20.29 4.59
N HIS A 205 -12.80 19.13 4.65
CA HIS A 205 -11.57 18.87 5.37
C HIS A 205 -10.47 18.36 4.43
N THR A 206 -9.22 18.58 4.83
CA THR A 206 -8.04 18.10 4.11
C THR A 206 -7.19 17.21 5.00
N ILE A 207 -6.89 16.01 4.51
CA ILE A 207 -5.91 15.10 5.07
C ILE A 207 -4.60 15.29 4.29
N VAL A 208 -3.50 15.48 5.02
CA VAL A 208 -2.14 15.41 4.48
C VAL A 208 -1.43 14.24 5.15
N ILE A 209 -0.83 13.36 4.35
CA ILE A 209 -0.05 12.23 4.83
C ILE A 209 1.39 12.43 4.39
N ASP A 210 2.29 12.52 5.35
CA ASP A 210 3.73 12.60 5.13
C ASP A 210 4.38 11.24 5.44
N VAL A 211 5.28 10.84 4.55
CA VAL A 211 5.98 9.56 4.58
C VAL A 211 7.48 9.81 4.56
N VAL A 212 8.20 9.08 5.39
CA VAL A 212 9.66 8.91 5.30
C VAL A 212 9.96 7.43 5.16
N ASP A 213 10.55 7.03 4.03
CA ASP A 213 10.88 5.62 3.79
C ASP A 213 12.18 5.18 4.48
N LEU A 214 12.54 3.90 4.33
CA LEU A 214 13.78 3.34 4.90
C LEU A 214 15.08 3.98 4.37
N TYR A 215 15.01 4.71 3.25
CA TYR A 215 16.13 5.41 2.63
C TYR A 215 16.18 6.90 3.00
N GLY A 216 15.19 7.39 3.76
CA GLY A 216 15.03 8.80 4.09
C GLY A 216 14.40 9.64 2.96
N GLN A 217 13.86 9.00 1.92
CA GLN A 217 13.07 9.69 0.89
C GLN A 217 11.73 10.10 1.48
N THR A 218 11.22 11.25 1.03
CA THR A 218 9.98 11.83 1.55
C THR A 218 8.90 11.91 0.49
N PHE A 219 7.68 11.52 0.85
CA PHE A 219 6.51 11.62 -0.02
C PHE A 219 5.36 12.26 0.75
N THR A 220 4.53 13.04 0.05
CA THR A 220 3.35 13.67 0.63
C THR A 220 2.12 13.32 -0.21
N GLY A 221 1.13 12.73 0.43
CA GLY A 221 -0.21 12.50 -0.13
C GLY A 221 -1.20 13.51 0.42
N THR A 222 -2.22 13.86 -0.38
CA THR A 222 -3.30 14.75 0.06
C THR A 222 -4.64 14.20 -0.37
N LYS A 223 -5.63 14.28 0.52
CA LYS A 223 -7.02 13.92 0.25
C LYS A 223 -7.95 14.97 0.82
N VAL A 224 -8.86 15.46 0.00
CA VAL A 224 -9.98 16.29 0.43
C VAL A 224 -11.20 15.40 0.65
N PHE A 225 -11.97 15.69 1.69
CA PHE A 225 -13.24 15.02 1.97
C PHE A 225 -14.23 15.98 2.63
N ASP A 226 -15.52 15.68 2.56
CA ASP A 226 -16.63 16.43 3.14
C ASP A 226 -17.22 15.66 4.33
N VAL A 227 -17.54 16.37 5.39
CA VAL A 227 -18.29 15.86 6.54
C VAL A 227 -19.65 16.53 6.53
N TRP A 228 -20.75 15.77 6.59
CA TRP A 228 -22.09 16.34 6.58
C TRP A 228 -22.90 15.94 7.82
N ALA A 229 -23.81 16.84 8.23
CA ALA A 229 -24.66 16.63 9.38
C ALA A 229 -25.77 15.60 9.09
N VAL A 230 -26.03 14.69 10.03
CA VAL A 230 -27.21 13.82 9.96
C VAL A 230 -28.44 14.64 10.37
N ASN A 231 -29.49 14.62 9.52
CA ASN A 231 -30.80 15.20 9.84
C ASN A 231 -31.65 14.28 10.70
#